data_AF-A0A415RER5-F1
#
_entry.id   AF-A0A415RER5-F1
#
_cell.length_a   1.000
_cell.length_b   1.000
_cell.length_c   1.000
_cell.angle_alpha   90.00
_cell.angle_beta   90.00
_cell.angle_gamma   90.00
#
_symmetry.space_group_name_H-M   'P 1'
#
loop_
_entity.id
_entity.type
_entity.pdbx_description
1 polymer ?
#
loop_
_entity_poly.entity_id
_entity_poly.type
_entity_poly.pdbx_seq_one_letter_code
_entity_poly.pdbx_strand_id
1 'polypeptide(L)'
;MEQKTNDMAQELSESLQQLMDENMAERRKQLYRHKLPADHSLRALLLAMTKSELDDIRYNLHVTGASSLKKAELAERLVPAILDFAKRWLPTIVDEEYGCFAHLMQKDGLSTELRDDDTRLDYLRGLGLVTCGVQEEKMAFCMPDEVRELFKSLDSGTYRSLVELNTELSRLAAGLLYYYGYLNFEQLYEKVLAYLEPEQREQVSFMDFVGVVLNVSCWKDTIVALPQGVKYYTLIDEEKLENEQLRRSNLDFAPLSYGDVYDAGTDNYIADTPAYKELAQFFMREHGCDVLKAADITGEILILLQNGSELDEAVDYLEELGFMKEERKAEAVLPLLIAFNNTTHLWPLKGHTPAELMEQSGGGRVIPFDEVRKLKVGRNDPCPCGSGKKYKNCCLRKDEQ
;
A
#
# COMPACT_ATOMS: atom_id res chain seq x y z
N MET A 1 22.77 -24.78 -15.01
CA MET A 1 22.88 -23.58 -14.14
C MET A 1 21.59 -22.79 -14.22
N GLU A 2 21.11 -22.52 -15.43
CA GLU A 2 19.76 -22.03 -15.77
C GLU A 2 18.59 -22.82 -15.16
N GLN A 3 18.62 -24.16 -15.22
CA GLN A 3 17.67 -25.01 -14.51
C GLN A 3 17.72 -24.80 -12.99
N LYS A 4 18.93 -24.69 -12.41
CA LYS A 4 19.11 -24.53 -10.96
C LYS A 4 18.60 -23.19 -10.42
N THR A 5 18.73 -22.10 -11.17
CA THR A 5 18.25 -20.78 -10.73
C THR A 5 16.73 -20.69 -10.84
N ASN A 6 16.15 -21.27 -11.91
CA ASN A 6 14.70 -21.38 -12.05
C ASN A 6 14.10 -22.32 -10.99
N ASP A 7 14.79 -23.44 -10.72
CA ASP A 7 14.45 -24.37 -9.63
C ASP A 7 14.53 -23.66 -8.27
N MET A 8 15.55 -22.83 -7.99
CA MET A 8 15.64 -22.09 -6.72
C MET A 8 14.57 -21.02 -6.53
N ALA A 9 14.25 -20.24 -7.56
CA ALA A 9 13.19 -19.23 -7.50
C ALA A 9 11.81 -19.89 -7.36
N GLN A 10 11.61 -21.02 -8.05
CA GLN A 10 10.41 -21.84 -7.93
C GLN A 10 10.33 -22.51 -6.55
N GLU A 11 11.41 -23.07 -6.03
CA GLU A 11 11.50 -23.62 -4.67
C GLU A 11 11.23 -22.56 -3.60
N LEU A 12 11.71 -21.33 -3.78
CA LEU A 12 11.43 -20.23 -2.86
C LEU A 12 9.96 -19.79 -2.93
N SER A 13 9.38 -19.71 -4.12
CA SER A 13 7.96 -19.41 -4.32
C SER A 13 7.07 -20.51 -3.74
N GLU A 14 7.42 -21.78 -3.96
CA GLU A 14 6.72 -22.94 -3.40
C GLU A 14 6.86 -22.97 -1.87
N SER A 15 8.03 -22.65 -1.33
CA SER A 15 8.25 -22.51 0.11
C SER A 15 7.44 -21.36 0.71
N LEU A 16 7.33 -20.22 0.04
CA LEU A 16 6.53 -19.09 0.51
C LEU A 16 5.04 -19.43 0.49
N GLN A 17 4.56 -20.03 -0.61
CA GLN A 17 3.18 -20.49 -0.72
C GLN A 17 2.85 -21.51 0.38
N GLN A 18 3.75 -22.47 0.63
CA GLN A 18 3.58 -23.45 1.71
C GLN A 18 3.47 -22.78 3.08
N LEU A 19 4.34 -21.80 3.37
CA LEU A 19 4.27 -21.04 4.63
C LEU A 19 2.95 -20.25 4.75
N MET A 20 2.47 -19.65 3.66
CA MET A 20 1.17 -18.96 3.63
C MET A 20 0.01 -19.93 3.90
N ASP A 21 0.01 -21.10 3.26
CA ASP A 21 -1.01 -22.13 3.43
C ASP A 21 -1.01 -22.68 4.87
N GLU A 22 0.17 -22.92 5.45
CA GLU A 22 0.34 -23.35 6.84
C GLU A 22 -0.20 -22.30 7.83
N ASN A 23 0.13 -21.01 7.61
CA ASN A 23 -0.37 -19.90 8.42
C ASN A 23 -1.90 -19.78 8.31
N MET A 24 -2.45 -19.89 7.11
CA MET A 24 -3.91 -19.86 6.89
C MET A 24 -4.62 -21.05 7.54
N ALA A 25 -4.02 -22.24 7.52
CA ALA A 25 -4.55 -23.42 8.18
C ALA A 25 -4.57 -23.27 9.72
N GLU A 26 -3.48 -22.74 10.30
CA GLU A 26 -3.41 -22.49 11.75
C GLU A 26 -4.38 -21.37 12.17
N ARG A 27 -4.45 -20.27 11.40
CA ARG A 27 -5.47 -19.23 11.57
C ARG A 27 -6.87 -19.83 11.57
N ARG A 28 -7.20 -20.64 10.56
CA ARG A 28 -8.52 -21.29 10.45
C ARG A 28 -8.82 -22.16 11.68
N LYS A 29 -7.86 -22.94 12.16
CA LYS A 29 -8.01 -23.75 13.38
C LYS A 29 -8.29 -22.89 14.62
N GLN A 30 -7.67 -21.72 14.74
CA GLN A 30 -7.91 -20.79 15.84
C GLN A 30 -9.32 -20.19 15.80
N LEU A 31 -9.84 -19.87 14.62
CA LEU A 31 -11.20 -19.34 14.47
C LEU A 31 -12.26 -20.42 14.75
N TYR A 32 -12.07 -21.64 14.22
CA TYR A 32 -13.05 -22.73 14.30
C TYR A 32 -13.17 -23.40 15.68
N ARG A 33 -12.30 -23.05 16.65
CA ARG A 33 -12.42 -23.58 18.03
C ARG A 33 -13.57 -22.96 18.82
N HIS A 34 -14.09 -21.83 18.37
CA HIS A 34 -15.08 -21.03 19.08
C HIS A 34 -16.50 -21.50 18.77
N LYS A 35 -17.39 -21.36 19.75
CA LYS A 35 -18.84 -21.51 19.58
C LYS A 35 -19.50 -20.18 19.91
N LEU A 36 -20.46 -19.77 19.09
CA LEU A 36 -21.23 -18.57 19.37
C LEU A 36 -22.26 -18.85 20.49
N PRO A 37 -22.33 -18.01 21.54
CA PRO A 37 -23.40 -18.06 22.52
C PRO A 37 -24.74 -17.66 21.88
N ALA A 38 -25.86 -18.07 22.49
CA ALA A 38 -27.19 -17.64 22.06
C ALA A 38 -27.49 -16.16 22.41
N ASP A 39 -26.77 -15.61 23.39
CA ASP A 39 -26.81 -14.20 23.78
C ASP A 39 -25.70 -13.47 23.00
N HIS A 40 -26.09 -12.54 22.13
CA HIS A 40 -25.18 -11.77 21.27
C HIS A 40 -24.80 -10.40 21.87
N SER A 41 -25.02 -10.20 23.18
CA SER A 41 -24.43 -9.06 23.86
C SER A 41 -22.91 -9.08 23.76
N LEU A 42 -22.31 -7.90 23.63
CA LEU A 42 -20.87 -7.71 23.52
C LEU A 42 -20.13 -8.45 24.63
N ARG A 43 -20.64 -8.34 25.86
CA ARG A 43 -20.08 -9.05 27.01
C ARG A 43 -20.11 -10.58 26.85
N ALA A 44 -21.24 -11.16 26.43
CA ALA A 44 -21.37 -12.60 26.26
C ALA A 44 -20.43 -13.11 25.15
N LEU A 45 -20.33 -12.37 24.05
CA LEU A 45 -19.43 -12.67 22.94
C LEU A 45 -17.95 -12.58 23.34
N LEU A 46 -17.55 -11.56 24.09
CA LEU A 46 -16.18 -11.45 24.63
C LEU A 46 -15.86 -12.60 25.60
N LEU A 47 -16.82 -13.04 26.41
CA LEU A 47 -16.64 -14.19 27.29
C LEU A 47 -16.49 -15.52 26.53
N ALA A 48 -16.94 -15.60 25.28
CA ALA A 48 -16.71 -16.77 24.43
C ALA A 48 -15.27 -16.81 23.88
N MET A 49 -14.60 -15.66 23.71
CA MET A 49 -13.21 -15.56 23.24
C MET A 49 -12.21 -16.09 24.28
N THR A 50 -10.99 -16.40 23.89
CA THR A 50 -9.90 -16.72 24.83
C THR A 50 -9.39 -15.47 25.55
N LYS A 51 -8.72 -15.65 26.70
CA LYS A 51 -8.11 -14.53 27.42
C LYS A 51 -7.08 -13.80 26.55
N SER A 52 -6.30 -14.54 25.73
CA SER A 52 -5.31 -13.93 24.82
C SER A 52 -5.96 -12.97 23.84
N GLU A 53 -7.05 -13.39 23.18
CA GLU A 53 -7.76 -12.52 22.24
C GLU A 53 -8.35 -11.28 22.93
N LEU A 54 -8.80 -11.39 24.19
CA LEU A 54 -9.21 -10.22 24.97
C LEU A 54 -8.03 -9.29 25.29
N ASP A 55 -6.86 -9.84 25.58
CA ASP A 55 -5.64 -9.07 25.79
C ASP A 55 -5.16 -8.37 24.51
N ASP A 56 -5.39 -8.98 23.33
CA ASP A 56 -5.14 -8.36 22.03
C ASP A 56 -6.07 -7.16 21.81
N ILE A 57 -7.37 -7.31 22.06
CA ILE A 57 -8.33 -6.19 22.02
C ILE A 57 -7.92 -5.10 23.02
N ARG A 58 -7.53 -5.47 24.25
CA ARG A 58 -7.04 -4.54 25.27
C ARG A 58 -5.83 -3.75 24.77
N TYR A 59 -4.89 -4.41 24.09
CA TYR A 59 -3.69 -3.79 23.53
C TYR A 59 -4.05 -2.82 22.40
N ASN A 60 -4.84 -3.28 21.42
CA ASN A 60 -5.25 -2.50 20.25
C ASN A 60 -6.06 -1.25 20.63
N LEU A 61 -6.92 -1.36 21.65
CA LEU A 61 -7.70 -0.24 22.16
C LEU A 61 -6.96 0.60 23.22
N HIS A 62 -5.68 0.28 23.49
CA HIS A 62 -4.84 0.92 24.49
C HIS A 62 -5.49 1.03 25.89
N VAL A 63 -6.19 -0.02 26.33
CA VAL A 63 -6.83 -0.06 27.65
C VAL A 63 -5.78 -0.32 28.73
N THR A 64 -5.41 0.75 29.45
CA THR A 64 -4.38 0.73 30.50
C THR A 64 -4.91 0.18 31.82
N GLY A 65 -4.01 -0.34 32.67
CA GLY A 65 -4.33 -0.85 34.00
C GLY A 65 -5.15 -2.15 34.05
N ALA A 66 -5.32 -2.84 32.90
CA ALA A 66 -6.19 -4.00 32.78
C ALA A 66 -5.46 -5.34 32.50
N SER A 67 -4.13 -5.34 32.40
CA SER A 67 -3.34 -6.54 32.00
C SER A 67 -3.34 -7.67 33.04
N SER A 68 -3.55 -7.35 34.32
CA SER A 68 -3.62 -8.34 35.40
C SER A 68 -5.02 -8.93 35.60
N LEU A 69 -6.04 -8.39 34.92
CA LEU A 69 -7.43 -8.82 35.10
C LEU A 69 -7.64 -10.27 34.67
N LYS A 70 -8.57 -10.94 35.35
CA LYS A 70 -9.05 -12.26 34.90
C LYS A 70 -9.97 -12.08 33.69
N LYS A 71 -10.16 -13.15 32.90
CA LYS A 71 -10.94 -13.12 31.65
C LYS A 71 -12.30 -12.43 31.79
N ALA A 72 -13.06 -12.75 32.83
CA ALA A 72 -14.38 -12.16 33.05
C ALA A 72 -14.31 -10.66 33.36
N GLU A 73 -13.43 -10.25 34.28
CA GLU A 73 -13.22 -8.84 34.63
C GLU A 73 -12.67 -8.03 33.44
N LEU A 74 -11.82 -8.64 32.62
CA LEU A 74 -11.29 -8.04 31.41
C LEU A 74 -12.39 -7.83 30.37
N ALA A 75 -13.25 -8.83 30.13
CA ALA A 75 -14.38 -8.70 29.22
C ALA A 75 -15.31 -7.53 29.63
N GLU A 76 -15.65 -7.40 30.91
CA GLU A 76 -16.42 -6.27 31.44
C GLU A 76 -15.74 -4.92 31.18
N ARG A 77 -14.42 -4.87 31.40
CA ARG A 77 -13.63 -3.65 31.21
C ARG A 77 -13.56 -3.23 29.75
N LEU A 78 -13.60 -4.18 28.82
CA LEU A 78 -13.50 -3.95 27.37
C LEU A 78 -14.80 -3.45 26.76
N VAL A 79 -15.97 -3.85 27.27
CA VAL A 79 -17.29 -3.41 26.74
C VAL A 79 -17.38 -1.90 26.52
N PRO A 80 -17.19 -1.02 27.52
CA PRO A 80 -17.27 0.42 27.30
C PRO A 80 -16.12 0.95 26.42
N ALA A 81 -14.93 0.34 26.49
CA ALA A 81 -13.79 0.76 25.67
C ALA A 81 -14.02 0.49 24.17
N ILE A 82 -14.58 -0.66 23.83
CA ILE A 82 -14.98 -1.02 22.46
C ILE A 82 -16.04 -0.06 21.95
N LEU A 83 -17.08 0.24 22.73
CA LEU A 83 -18.14 1.15 22.30
C LEU A 83 -17.64 2.59 22.13
N ASP A 84 -16.77 3.07 23.00
CA ASP A 84 -16.18 4.41 22.87
C ASP A 84 -15.17 4.49 21.72
N PHE A 85 -14.51 3.39 21.37
CA PHE A 85 -13.72 3.30 20.15
C PHE A 85 -14.61 3.27 18.90
N ALA A 86 -15.64 2.42 18.88
CA ALA A 86 -16.58 2.28 17.76
C ALA A 86 -17.23 3.61 17.38
N LYS A 87 -17.59 4.46 18.35
CA LYS A 87 -18.14 5.81 18.09
C LYS A 87 -17.20 6.72 17.28
N ARG A 88 -15.89 6.52 17.41
CA ARG A 88 -14.86 7.29 16.70
C ARG A 88 -14.40 6.62 15.41
N TRP A 89 -14.46 5.28 15.38
CA TRP A 89 -14.03 4.47 14.25
C TRP A 89 -15.10 4.35 13.16
N LEU A 90 -16.39 4.19 13.51
CA LEU A 90 -17.47 4.09 12.52
C LEU A 90 -17.58 5.32 11.60
N PRO A 91 -17.35 6.57 12.05
CA PRO A 91 -17.28 7.73 11.15
C PRO A 91 -16.14 7.73 10.13
N THR A 92 -15.09 6.91 10.30
CA THR A 92 -13.89 6.89 9.44
C THR A 92 -13.87 5.75 8.44
N ILE A 93 -14.94 4.97 8.34
CA ILE A 93 -15.00 3.80 7.46
C ILE A 93 -15.19 4.18 6.00
N VAL A 94 -14.73 3.32 5.10
CA VAL A 94 -14.99 3.42 3.65
C VAL A 94 -16.06 2.41 3.21
N ASP A 95 -16.42 2.44 1.93
CA ASP A 95 -17.57 1.71 1.40
C ASP A 95 -17.49 0.18 1.60
N GLU A 96 -16.29 -0.40 1.54
CA GLU A 96 -16.07 -1.84 1.77
C GLU A 96 -16.42 -2.27 3.21
N GLU A 97 -15.93 -1.55 4.22
CA GLU A 97 -16.29 -1.80 5.62
C GLU A 97 -17.78 -1.53 5.84
N TYR A 98 -18.33 -0.43 5.30
CA TYR A 98 -19.76 -0.15 5.40
C TYR A 98 -20.58 -1.30 4.82
N GLY A 99 -20.19 -1.85 3.67
CA GLY A 99 -20.79 -3.02 3.05
C GLY A 99 -20.77 -4.25 3.97
N CYS A 100 -19.65 -4.49 4.68
CA CYS A 100 -19.54 -5.55 5.69
C CYS A 100 -20.55 -5.37 6.84
N PHE A 101 -20.61 -4.17 7.44
CA PHE A 101 -21.55 -3.87 8.53
C PHE A 101 -23.01 -3.90 8.06
N ALA A 102 -23.30 -3.35 6.88
CA ALA A 102 -24.63 -3.38 6.28
C ALA A 102 -25.10 -4.82 6.00
N HIS A 103 -24.21 -5.69 5.51
CA HIS A 103 -24.49 -7.11 5.33
C HIS A 103 -24.84 -7.79 6.65
N LEU A 104 -24.03 -7.57 7.71
CA LEU A 104 -24.31 -8.10 9.04
C LEU A 104 -25.65 -7.59 9.58
N MET A 105 -25.96 -6.30 9.40
CA MET A 105 -27.26 -5.73 9.80
C MET A 105 -28.45 -6.38 9.09
N GLN A 106 -28.33 -6.71 7.80
CA GLN A 106 -29.38 -7.42 7.05
C GLN A 106 -29.60 -8.86 7.54
N LYS A 107 -28.59 -9.47 8.16
CA LYS A 107 -28.62 -10.83 8.70
C LYS A 107 -28.82 -10.86 10.22
N ASP A 108 -29.44 -9.82 10.79
CA ASP A 108 -29.70 -9.70 12.23
C ASP A 108 -28.42 -9.82 13.09
N GLY A 109 -27.31 -9.32 12.57
CA GLY A 109 -26.01 -9.34 13.23
C GLY A 109 -25.21 -10.63 13.06
N LEU A 110 -25.69 -11.64 12.34
CA LEU A 110 -25.05 -12.96 12.27
C LEU A 110 -25.02 -13.49 10.83
N SER A 111 -23.83 -13.75 10.28
CA SER A 111 -23.66 -14.21 8.90
C SER A 111 -22.69 -15.38 8.78
N THR A 112 -23.11 -16.42 8.06
CA THR A 112 -22.26 -17.52 7.55
C THR A 112 -21.85 -17.32 6.09
N GLU A 113 -22.16 -16.16 5.49
CA GLU A 113 -21.92 -15.85 4.08
C GLU A 113 -20.63 -15.05 3.88
N LEU A 114 -20.00 -14.57 4.96
CA LEU A 114 -18.69 -13.94 4.90
C LEU A 114 -17.61 -15.01 4.76
N ARG A 115 -16.62 -14.73 3.91
CA ARG A 115 -15.52 -15.67 3.64
C ARG A 115 -14.63 -15.81 4.87
N ASP A 116 -14.30 -17.04 5.24
CA ASP A 116 -13.44 -17.32 6.39
C ASP A 116 -11.95 -17.22 6.05
N ASP A 117 -11.58 -17.06 4.78
CA ASP A 117 -10.22 -16.76 4.31
C ASP A 117 -9.92 -15.24 4.24
N ASP A 118 -10.92 -14.38 4.47
CA ASP A 118 -10.72 -12.93 4.55
C ASP A 118 -10.07 -12.56 5.88
N THR A 119 -8.80 -12.14 5.83
CA THR A 119 -7.99 -11.76 7.00
C THR A 119 -8.41 -10.41 7.56
N ARG A 120 -9.10 -9.55 6.80
CA ARG A 120 -9.58 -8.23 7.27
C ARG A 120 -10.62 -8.35 8.37
N LEU A 121 -11.34 -9.49 8.43
CA LEU A 121 -12.26 -9.78 9.52
C LEU A 121 -11.52 -9.99 10.87
N ASP A 122 -10.24 -10.36 10.85
CA ASP A 122 -9.43 -10.44 12.07
C ASP A 122 -9.16 -9.06 12.65
N TYR A 123 -8.98 -8.04 11.81
CA TYR A 123 -8.86 -6.66 12.25
C TYR A 123 -10.11 -6.24 13.03
N LEU A 124 -11.32 -6.46 12.48
CA LEU A 124 -12.57 -6.14 13.19
C LEU A 124 -12.74 -6.95 14.49
N ARG A 125 -12.27 -8.20 14.51
CA ARG A 125 -12.22 -9.03 15.73
C ARG A 125 -11.25 -8.48 16.77
N GLY A 126 -10.07 -8.03 16.34
CA GLY A 126 -9.06 -7.39 17.17
C GLY A 126 -9.50 -6.05 17.76
N LEU A 127 -10.57 -5.44 17.24
CA LEU A 127 -11.22 -4.24 17.79
C LEU A 127 -12.46 -4.56 18.64
N GLY A 128 -12.90 -5.82 18.65
CA GLY A 128 -14.13 -6.25 19.32
C GLY A 128 -15.43 -5.81 18.61
N LEU A 129 -15.36 -5.35 17.36
CA LEU A 129 -16.52 -4.91 16.58
C LEU A 129 -17.28 -6.07 15.94
N VAL A 130 -16.58 -7.18 15.69
CA VAL A 130 -17.12 -8.43 15.16
C VAL A 130 -16.48 -9.58 15.94
N THR A 131 -17.21 -10.68 16.13
CA THR A 131 -16.66 -11.95 16.63
C THR A 131 -17.00 -13.07 15.65
N CYS A 132 -16.57 -14.29 15.94
CA CYS A 132 -16.85 -15.46 15.12
C CYS A 132 -16.94 -16.73 15.97
N GLY A 133 -17.60 -17.73 15.41
CA GLY A 133 -17.60 -19.09 15.93
C GLY A 133 -18.29 -20.03 14.95
N VAL A 134 -18.29 -21.32 15.27
CA VAL A 134 -18.87 -22.35 14.40
C VAL A 134 -20.37 -22.51 14.69
N GLN A 135 -21.18 -22.44 13.65
CA GLN A 135 -22.61 -22.74 13.65
C GLN A 135 -22.92 -23.69 12.49
N GLU A 136 -23.59 -24.81 12.78
CA GLU A 136 -23.95 -25.82 11.77
C GLU A 136 -22.77 -26.23 10.87
N GLU A 137 -21.60 -26.47 11.49
CA GLU A 137 -20.34 -26.85 10.83
C GLU A 137 -19.70 -25.77 9.92
N LYS A 138 -20.28 -24.58 9.87
CA LYS A 138 -19.75 -23.43 9.11
C LYS A 138 -19.25 -22.33 10.03
N MET A 139 -18.30 -21.55 9.54
CA MET A 139 -17.89 -20.31 10.20
C MET A 139 -19.02 -19.29 10.14
N ALA A 140 -19.34 -18.70 11.28
CA ALA A 140 -20.27 -17.60 11.40
C ALA A 140 -19.58 -16.40 12.05
N PHE A 141 -19.80 -15.21 11.50
CA PHE A 141 -19.36 -13.94 12.06
C PHE A 141 -20.54 -13.21 12.67
N CYS A 142 -20.33 -12.63 13.85
CA CYS A 142 -21.36 -11.99 14.65
C CYS A 142 -20.97 -10.57 15.04
N MET A 143 -21.81 -9.60 14.70
CA MET A 143 -21.74 -8.22 15.18
C MET A 143 -22.48 -8.12 16.52
N PRO A 144 -21.83 -7.71 17.62
CA PRO A 144 -22.47 -7.58 18.92
C PRO A 144 -23.64 -6.61 18.94
N ASP A 145 -24.67 -6.90 19.74
CA ASP A 145 -25.92 -6.12 19.79
C ASP A 145 -25.70 -4.62 20.08
N GLU A 146 -24.79 -4.28 20.98
CA GLU A 146 -24.47 -2.89 21.32
C GLU A 146 -23.77 -2.16 20.15
N VAL A 147 -22.96 -2.86 19.36
CA VAL A 147 -22.32 -2.29 18.16
C VAL A 147 -23.37 -2.13 17.07
N ARG A 148 -24.32 -3.07 16.93
CA ARG A 148 -25.44 -2.99 15.97
C ARG A 148 -26.31 -1.77 16.24
N GLU A 149 -26.71 -1.55 17.49
CA GLU A 149 -27.50 -0.39 17.88
C GLU A 149 -26.74 0.92 17.64
N LEU A 150 -25.42 0.94 17.90
CA LEU A 150 -24.59 2.09 17.57
C LEU A 150 -24.56 2.36 16.05
N PHE A 151 -24.27 1.36 15.23
CA PHE A 151 -24.26 1.50 13.77
C PHE A 151 -25.61 1.97 13.23
N LYS A 152 -26.69 1.37 13.69
CA LYS A 152 -28.08 1.75 13.33
C LYS A 152 -28.40 3.20 13.71
N SER A 153 -27.84 3.70 14.81
CA SER A 153 -28.02 5.10 15.21
C SER A 153 -27.31 6.10 14.28
N LEU A 154 -26.29 5.65 13.55
CA LEU A 154 -25.55 6.44 12.56
C LEU A 154 -26.10 6.27 11.15
N ASP A 155 -26.58 5.07 10.80
CA ASP A 155 -27.00 4.66 9.45
C ASP A 155 -28.16 5.51 8.90
N SER A 156 -27.75 6.59 8.25
CA SER A 156 -28.59 7.65 7.71
C SER A 156 -28.06 8.08 6.34
N GLY A 157 -28.85 8.83 5.57
CA GLY A 157 -28.39 9.36 4.28
C GLY A 157 -27.11 10.19 4.41
N THR A 158 -27.01 11.01 5.46
CA THR A 158 -25.80 11.81 5.76
C THR A 158 -24.60 10.93 6.08
N TYR A 159 -24.79 9.84 6.83
CA TYR A 159 -23.70 8.92 7.11
C TYR A 159 -23.22 8.18 5.85
N ARG A 160 -24.12 7.81 4.93
CA ARG A 160 -23.73 7.25 3.64
C ARG A 160 -22.89 8.22 2.81
N SER A 161 -23.29 9.49 2.72
CA SER A 161 -22.50 10.51 2.03
C SER A 161 -21.12 10.73 2.67
N LEU A 162 -21.00 10.59 4.00
CA LEU A 162 -19.71 10.61 4.68
C LEU A 162 -18.84 9.40 4.30
N VAL A 163 -19.41 8.20 4.21
CA VAL A 163 -18.69 6.98 3.78
C VAL A 163 -18.22 7.10 2.33
N GLU A 164 -19.04 7.65 1.44
CA GLU A 164 -18.67 7.93 0.05
C GLU A 164 -17.49 8.92 -0.01
N LEU A 165 -17.55 10.00 0.78
CA LEU A 165 -16.46 10.97 0.89
C LEU A 165 -15.18 10.33 1.45
N ASN A 166 -15.26 9.53 2.51
CA ASN A 166 -14.11 8.80 3.07
C ASN A 166 -13.47 7.87 2.02
N THR A 167 -14.30 7.24 1.18
CA THR A 167 -13.84 6.37 0.09
C THR A 167 -13.12 7.16 -1.00
N GLU A 168 -13.61 8.35 -1.34
CA GLU A 168 -12.92 9.27 -2.25
C GLU A 168 -11.59 9.76 -1.66
N LEU A 169 -11.59 10.20 -0.40
CA LEU A 169 -10.39 10.65 0.32
C LEU A 169 -9.31 9.56 0.34
N SER A 170 -9.70 8.32 0.65
CA SER A 170 -8.77 7.20 0.76
C SER A 170 -8.15 6.84 -0.59
N ARG A 171 -8.98 6.83 -1.64
CA ARG A 171 -8.54 6.54 -3.01
C ARG A 171 -7.61 7.63 -3.53
N LEU A 172 -7.95 8.90 -3.32
CA LEU A 172 -7.06 10.02 -3.66
C LEU A 172 -5.74 9.96 -2.89
N ALA A 173 -5.78 9.65 -1.59
CA ALA A 173 -4.57 9.51 -0.78
C ALA A 173 -3.66 8.39 -1.31
N ALA A 174 -4.21 7.20 -1.58
CA ALA A 174 -3.47 6.07 -2.13
C ALA A 174 -2.87 6.40 -3.50
N GLY A 175 -3.62 7.06 -4.38
CA GLY A 175 -3.13 7.47 -5.70
C GLY A 175 -2.01 8.50 -5.64
N LEU A 176 -2.12 9.52 -4.78
CA LEU A 176 -1.04 10.49 -4.60
C LEU A 176 0.22 9.80 -4.06
N LEU A 177 0.07 8.85 -3.14
CA LEU A 177 1.19 8.08 -2.61
C LEU A 177 1.80 7.15 -3.66
N TYR A 178 1.01 6.56 -4.56
CA TYR A 178 1.53 5.82 -5.70
C TYR A 178 2.49 6.67 -6.56
N TYR A 179 2.14 7.94 -6.82
CA TYR A 179 2.97 8.84 -7.63
C TYR A 179 4.12 9.51 -6.87
N TYR A 180 4.00 9.71 -5.55
CA TYR A 180 4.97 10.49 -4.76
C TYR A 180 5.79 9.67 -3.77
N GLY A 181 5.40 8.42 -3.52
CA GLY A 181 6.05 7.46 -2.61
C GLY A 181 5.74 7.72 -1.14
N TYR A 182 5.92 8.96 -0.69
CA TYR A 182 5.70 9.37 0.69
C TYR A 182 5.25 10.83 0.76
N LEU A 183 4.34 11.11 1.70
CA LEU A 183 3.95 12.46 2.10
C LEU A 183 3.72 12.49 3.61
N ASN A 184 4.12 13.60 4.25
CA ASN A 184 3.68 13.83 5.62
C ASN A 184 2.17 14.11 5.67
N PHE A 185 1.56 14.00 6.85
CA PHE A 185 0.09 14.13 6.97
C PHE A 185 -0.45 15.48 6.49
N GLU A 186 0.27 16.58 6.72
CA GLU A 186 -0.14 17.93 6.30
C GLU A 186 -0.12 18.05 4.77
N GLN A 187 0.98 17.63 4.13
CA GLN A 187 1.11 17.62 2.68
C GLN A 187 0.05 16.73 2.02
N LEU A 188 -0.19 15.53 2.56
CA LEU A 188 -1.18 14.61 2.03
C LEU A 188 -2.58 15.18 2.16
N TYR A 189 -2.93 15.73 3.32
CA TYR A 189 -4.21 16.41 3.55
C TYR A 189 -4.43 17.54 2.55
N GLU A 190 -3.49 18.49 2.45
CA GLU A 190 -3.62 19.63 1.54
C GLU A 190 -3.77 19.19 0.08
N LYS A 191 -2.99 18.20 -0.35
CA LYS A 191 -3.03 17.70 -1.73
C LYS A 191 -4.32 16.95 -2.04
N VAL A 192 -4.84 16.13 -1.11
CA VAL A 192 -6.14 15.47 -1.30
C VAL A 192 -7.26 16.50 -1.38
N LEU A 193 -7.30 17.46 -0.46
CA LEU A 193 -8.36 18.49 -0.46
C LEU A 193 -8.36 19.33 -1.73
N ALA A 194 -7.21 19.53 -2.37
CA ALA A 194 -7.11 20.25 -3.64
C ALA A 194 -7.92 19.61 -4.78
N TYR A 195 -8.24 18.31 -4.70
CA TYR A 195 -9.04 17.58 -5.69
C TYR A 195 -10.55 17.61 -5.41
N LEU A 196 -10.97 17.96 -4.19
CA LEU A 196 -12.38 17.95 -3.81
C LEU A 196 -13.09 19.23 -4.25
N GLU A 197 -14.41 19.19 -4.37
CA GLU A 197 -15.22 20.40 -4.55
C GLU A 197 -15.22 21.27 -3.27
N PRO A 198 -15.38 22.61 -3.39
CA PRO A 198 -15.31 23.51 -2.23
C PRO A 198 -16.21 23.09 -1.06
N GLU A 199 -17.43 22.65 -1.34
CA GLU A 199 -18.40 22.23 -0.32
C GLU A 199 -17.95 20.96 0.41
N GLN A 200 -17.24 20.05 -0.26
CA GLN A 200 -16.68 18.85 0.37
C GLN A 200 -15.48 19.22 1.25
N ARG A 201 -14.60 20.13 0.79
CA ARG A 201 -13.41 20.56 1.55
C ARG A 201 -13.76 21.13 2.92
N GLU A 202 -14.84 21.91 3.00
CA GLU A 202 -15.28 22.51 4.27
C GLU A 202 -15.77 21.47 5.30
N GLN A 203 -16.11 20.26 4.85
CA GLN A 203 -16.61 19.18 5.71
C GLN A 203 -15.50 18.29 6.29
N VAL A 204 -14.28 18.34 5.71
CA VAL A 204 -13.18 17.44 6.09
C VAL A 204 -12.20 18.21 6.97
N SER A 205 -12.20 17.93 8.27
CA SER A 205 -11.13 18.43 9.13
C SER A 205 -9.85 17.61 8.96
N PHE A 206 -8.71 18.18 9.34
CA PHE A 206 -7.43 17.46 9.36
C PHE A 206 -7.50 16.17 10.19
N MET A 207 -8.18 16.21 11.35
CA MET A 207 -8.30 15.05 12.23
C MET A 207 -9.19 13.95 11.64
N ASP A 208 -10.27 14.33 10.95
CA ASP A 208 -11.15 13.37 10.28
C ASP A 208 -10.40 12.68 9.14
N PHE A 209 -9.67 13.46 8.33
CA PHE A 209 -8.82 12.92 7.27
C PHE A 209 -7.77 11.93 7.81
N VAL A 210 -7.04 12.31 8.86
CA VAL A 210 -6.07 11.42 9.50
C VAL A 210 -6.75 10.16 10.02
N GLY A 211 -7.96 10.28 10.59
CA GLY A 211 -8.75 9.12 11.03
C GLY A 211 -9.06 8.16 9.89
N VAL A 212 -9.52 8.66 8.74
CA VAL A 212 -9.79 7.86 7.54
C VAL A 212 -8.53 7.18 7.03
N VAL A 213 -7.42 7.92 6.91
CA VAL A 213 -6.14 7.39 6.42
C VAL A 213 -5.60 6.29 7.34
N LEU A 214 -5.64 6.50 8.66
CA LEU A 214 -5.21 5.48 9.63
C LEU A 214 -6.08 4.23 9.54
N ASN A 215 -7.40 4.40 9.46
CA ASN A 215 -8.31 3.27 9.32
C ASN A 215 -8.03 2.47 8.03
N VAL A 216 -7.92 3.16 6.89
CA VAL A 216 -7.64 2.51 5.60
C VAL A 216 -6.27 1.84 5.58
N SER A 217 -5.25 2.41 6.23
CA SER A 217 -3.93 1.76 6.35
C SER A 217 -3.94 0.48 7.18
N CYS A 218 -4.99 0.24 7.98
CA CYS A 218 -5.21 -1.03 8.68
C CYS A 218 -6.13 -1.98 7.90
N TRP A 219 -6.97 -1.46 7.00
CA TRP A 219 -7.93 -2.24 6.22
C TRP A 219 -7.37 -2.73 4.88
N LYS A 220 -6.48 -1.93 4.27
CA LYS A 220 -5.90 -2.15 2.94
C LYS A 220 -4.38 -2.14 3.00
N ASP A 221 -3.76 -2.93 2.13
CA ASP A 221 -2.30 -3.06 2.04
C ASP A 221 -1.66 -2.06 1.06
N THR A 222 -2.41 -1.08 0.56
CA THR A 222 -1.95 -0.12 -0.46
C THR A 222 -1.13 1.03 0.13
N ILE A 223 -1.36 1.38 1.40
CA ILE A 223 -0.68 2.48 2.08
C ILE A 223 -0.27 2.06 3.49
N VAL A 224 0.81 2.64 4.00
CA VAL A 224 1.32 2.38 5.35
C VAL A 224 1.42 3.70 6.10
N ALA A 225 0.68 3.81 7.20
CA ALA A 225 0.78 4.95 8.10
C ALA A 225 2.04 4.86 8.97
N LEU A 226 2.75 5.98 9.07
CA LEU A 226 3.96 6.20 9.86
C LEU A 226 3.69 7.29 10.91
N PRO A 227 4.56 7.47 11.92
CA PRO A 227 4.31 8.47 12.96
C PRO A 227 4.16 9.91 12.42
N GLN A 228 4.86 10.25 11.34
CA GLN A 228 4.89 11.60 10.75
C GLN A 228 4.19 11.73 9.39
N GLY A 229 3.72 10.62 8.79
CA GLY A 229 3.22 10.64 7.43
C GLY A 229 2.70 9.30 6.96
N VAL A 230 2.62 9.15 5.65
CA VAL A 230 2.11 7.93 5.01
C VAL A 230 2.98 7.63 3.81
N LYS A 231 3.28 6.36 3.60
CA LYS A 231 3.96 5.89 2.40
C LYS A 231 3.07 4.96 1.59
N TYR A 232 3.40 4.86 0.31
CA TYR A 232 2.94 3.74 -0.52
C TYR A 232 3.65 2.45 -0.10
N TYR A 233 2.96 1.32 -0.15
CA TYR A 233 3.45 0.08 0.45
C TYR A 233 4.76 -0.46 -0.14
N THR A 234 5.05 -0.14 -1.41
CA THR A 234 6.29 -0.56 -2.11
C THR A 234 7.47 0.39 -1.88
N LEU A 235 7.31 1.45 -1.09
CA LEU A 235 8.45 2.30 -0.70
C LEU A 235 9.34 1.59 0.31
N ILE A 236 10.59 1.40 -0.08
CA ILE A 236 11.59 0.62 0.66
C ILE A 236 12.24 1.43 1.79
N ASP A 237 12.63 2.67 1.51
CA ASP A 237 13.41 3.52 2.43
C ASP A 237 12.90 4.96 2.39
N GLU A 238 12.14 5.35 3.42
CA GLU A 238 11.53 6.68 3.50
C GLU A 238 12.58 7.77 3.73
N GLU A 239 13.57 7.50 4.58
CA GLU A 239 14.62 8.45 4.90
C GLU A 239 15.48 8.76 3.68
N LYS A 240 15.84 7.74 2.88
CA LYS A 240 16.56 7.92 1.61
C LYS A 240 15.74 8.76 0.63
N LEU A 241 14.45 8.47 0.49
CA LEU A 241 13.56 9.21 -0.42
C LEU A 241 13.44 10.69 0.00
N GLU A 242 13.14 10.95 1.27
CA GLU A 242 13.00 12.31 1.81
C GLU A 242 14.28 13.12 1.60
N ASN A 243 15.46 12.52 1.89
CA ASN A 243 16.75 13.15 1.66
C ASN A 243 16.96 13.52 0.18
N GLU A 244 16.56 12.66 -0.75
CA GLU A 244 16.72 12.88 -2.18
C GLU A 244 15.73 13.94 -2.72
N GLN A 245 14.52 13.98 -2.19
CA GLN A 245 13.54 15.04 -2.49
C GLN A 245 13.96 16.40 -1.90
N LEU A 246 14.60 16.42 -0.72
CA LEU A 246 15.14 17.64 -0.09
C LEU A 246 16.31 18.24 -0.89
N ARG A 247 17.17 17.39 -1.48
CA ARG A 247 18.21 17.84 -2.42
C ARG A 247 17.63 18.55 -3.65
N ARG A 248 16.36 18.27 -3.98
CA ARG A 248 15.55 18.92 -5.02
C ARG A 248 14.47 19.81 -4.40
N SER A 249 14.81 20.54 -3.33
CA SER A 249 13.87 21.45 -2.64
C SER A 249 13.25 22.51 -3.57
N ASN A 250 13.93 22.85 -4.66
CA ASN A 250 13.49 23.79 -5.70
C ASN A 250 12.64 23.16 -6.83
N LEU A 251 12.33 21.86 -6.76
CA LEU A 251 11.38 21.18 -7.63
C LEU A 251 10.06 20.99 -6.88
N ASP A 252 8.95 21.43 -7.45
CA ASP A 252 7.63 21.15 -6.92
C ASP A 252 7.18 19.73 -7.29
N PHE A 253 6.23 19.17 -6.53
CA PHE A 253 5.59 17.91 -6.90
C PHE A 253 4.90 18.03 -8.26
N ALA A 254 4.94 16.95 -9.05
CA ALA A 254 4.31 16.94 -10.36
C ALA A 254 2.82 17.25 -10.26
N PRO A 255 2.26 18.09 -11.15
CA PRO A 255 0.81 18.23 -11.23
C PRO A 255 0.21 16.94 -11.80
N LEU A 256 -0.82 16.41 -11.14
CA LEU A 256 -1.53 15.21 -11.57
C LEU A 256 -3.00 15.54 -11.80
N SER A 257 -3.66 14.82 -12.70
CA SER A 257 -5.11 14.97 -12.89
C SER A 257 -5.88 14.20 -11.81
N TYR A 258 -7.13 14.61 -11.54
CA TYR A 258 -8.01 13.86 -10.65
C TYR A 258 -8.14 12.41 -11.11
N GLY A 259 -8.36 12.19 -12.41
CA GLY A 259 -8.58 10.86 -12.98
C GLY A 259 -7.39 9.94 -12.75
N ASP A 260 -6.18 10.41 -13.05
CA ASP A 260 -4.96 9.61 -12.88
C ASP A 260 -4.74 9.24 -11.40
N VAL A 261 -4.92 10.20 -10.49
CA VAL A 261 -4.80 9.97 -9.05
C VAL A 261 -5.87 9.01 -8.55
N TYR A 262 -7.12 9.22 -8.93
CA TYR A 262 -8.23 8.38 -8.48
C TYR A 262 -8.10 6.95 -9.00
N ASP A 263 -7.70 6.76 -10.26
CA ASP A 263 -7.46 5.44 -10.85
C ASP A 263 -6.28 4.73 -10.18
N ALA A 264 -5.16 5.45 -9.96
CA ALA A 264 -3.97 4.91 -9.28
C ALA A 264 -4.23 4.48 -7.83
N GLY A 265 -5.25 5.06 -7.18
CA GLY A 265 -5.67 4.67 -5.83
C GLY A 265 -6.48 3.39 -5.75
N THR A 266 -6.74 2.72 -6.87
CA THR A 266 -7.47 1.44 -6.91
C THR A 266 -6.61 0.31 -6.36
N ASP A 267 -7.21 -0.63 -5.65
CA ASP A 267 -6.51 -1.83 -5.19
C ASP A 267 -5.99 -2.63 -6.40
N ASN A 268 -4.74 -3.09 -6.31
CA ASN A 268 -4.03 -3.78 -7.39
C ASN A 268 -3.98 -2.97 -8.71
N TYR A 269 -3.91 -1.64 -8.61
CA TYR A 269 -3.72 -0.79 -9.78
C TYR A 269 -2.48 -1.20 -10.58
N ILE A 270 -2.64 -1.32 -11.89
CA ILE A 270 -1.57 -1.57 -12.84
C ILE A 270 -1.53 -0.40 -13.80
N ALA A 271 -0.35 0.21 -13.96
CA ALA A 271 -0.16 1.34 -14.85
C ALA A 271 -0.46 0.97 -16.31
N ASP A 272 -1.41 1.67 -16.93
CA ASP A 272 -1.87 1.40 -18.29
C ASP A 272 -1.03 2.09 -19.38
N THR A 273 0.25 2.32 -19.13
CA THR A 273 1.10 3.11 -20.05
C THR A 273 1.56 2.29 -21.27
N PRO A 274 1.78 2.93 -22.43
CA PRO A 274 2.34 2.24 -23.60
C PRO A 274 3.66 1.52 -23.30
N ALA A 275 4.56 2.16 -22.53
CA ALA A 275 5.85 1.56 -22.20
C ALA A 275 5.72 0.33 -21.28
N TYR A 276 4.82 0.37 -20.29
CA TYR A 276 4.52 -0.79 -19.45
C TYR A 276 4.01 -1.96 -20.31
N LYS A 277 3.02 -1.70 -21.18
CA LYS A 277 2.43 -2.71 -22.06
C LYS A 277 3.45 -3.33 -23.01
N GLU A 278 4.30 -2.52 -23.63
CA GLU A 278 5.33 -3.02 -24.55
C GLU A 278 6.35 -3.90 -23.85
N LEU A 279 6.77 -3.54 -22.64
CA LEU A 279 7.69 -4.33 -21.83
C LEU A 279 7.05 -5.65 -21.38
N ALA A 280 5.82 -5.63 -20.88
CA ALA A 280 5.10 -6.86 -20.53
C ALA A 280 4.91 -7.79 -21.76
N GLN A 281 4.52 -7.23 -22.91
CA GLN A 281 4.37 -7.98 -24.16
C GLN A 281 5.70 -8.54 -24.68
N PHE A 282 6.83 -7.89 -24.40
CA PHE A 282 8.14 -8.43 -24.73
C PHE A 282 8.39 -9.74 -23.97
N PHE A 283 8.15 -9.78 -22.66
CA PHE A 283 8.31 -11.01 -21.88
C PHE A 283 7.38 -12.13 -22.35
N MET A 284 6.15 -11.80 -22.71
CA MET A 284 5.22 -12.80 -23.28
C MET A 284 5.73 -13.37 -24.61
N ARG A 285 6.22 -12.53 -25.53
CA ARG A 285 6.60 -12.95 -26.89
C ARG A 285 7.96 -13.62 -26.95
N GLU A 286 8.97 -13.04 -26.31
CA GLU A 286 10.36 -13.48 -26.43
C GLU A 286 10.75 -14.51 -25.36
N HIS A 287 10.05 -14.52 -24.21
CA HIS A 287 10.33 -15.44 -23.09
C HIS A 287 9.19 -16.41 -22.78
N GLY A 288 8.05 -16.32 -23.48
CA GLY A 288 6.94 -17.25 -23.33
C GLY A 288 6.21 -17.14 -21.99
N CYS A 289 6.36 -16.01 -21.29
CA CYS A 289 5.65 -15.76 -20.04
C CYS A 289 4.14 -15.70 -20.28
N ASP A 290 3.36 -16.22 -19.33
CA ASP A 290 1.94 -15.92 -19.27
C ASP A 290 1.70 -14.46 -18.81
N VAL A 291 0.44 -14.03 -18.86
CA VAL A 291 0.05 -12.63 -18.56
C VAL A 291 0.41 -12.24 -17.13
N LEU A 292 0.18 -13.13 -16.15
CA LEU A 292 0.44 -12.84 -14.75
C LEU A 292 1.94 -12.72 -14.51
N LYS A 293 2.73 -13.69 -15.01
CA LYS A 293 4.17 -13.65 -14.85
C LYS A 293 4.78 -12.42 -15.52
N ALA A 294 4.32 -12.04 -16.71
CA ALA A 294 4.80 -10.84 -17.39
C ALA A 294 4.44 -9.55 -16.62
N ALA A 295 3.24 -9.49 -16.04
CA ALA A 295 2.83 -8.36 -15.19
C ALA A 295 3.67 -8.29 -13.91
N ASP A 296 3.96 -9.43 -13.26
CA ASP A 296 4.81 -9.50 -12.07
C ASP A 296 6.22 -8.97 -12.34
N ILE A 297 6.87 -9.46 -13.40
CA ILE A 297 8.22 -9.01 -13.80
C ILE A 297 8.24 -7.50 -14.07
N THR A 298 7.23 -7.01 -14.81
CA THR A 298 7.14 -5.59 -15.15
C THR A 298 6.84 -4.73 -13.91
N GLY A 299 6.04 -5.26 -12.97
CA GLY A 299 5.75 -4.65 -11.69
C GLY A 299 6.97 -4.55 -10.78
N GLU A 300 7.81 -5.59 -10.70
CA GLU A 300 9.07 -5.54 -9.95
C GLU A 300 10.02 -4.48 -10.51
N ILE A 301 10.13 -4.40 -11.84
CA ILE A 301 10.91 -3.33 -12.50
C ILE A 301 10.33 -1.95 -12.16
N LEU A 302 9.01 -1.79 -12.16
CA LEU A 302 8.36 -0.54 -11.76
C LEU A 302 8.74 -0.15 -10.33
N ILE A 303 8.71 -1.09 -9.39
CA ILE A 303 9.07 -0.87 -7.99
C ILE A 303 10.53 -0.41 -7.87
N LEU A 304 11.47 -1.07 -8.56
CA LEU A 304 12.87 -0.66 -8.57
C LEU A 304 13.01 0.79 -9.07
N LEU A 305 12.41 1.10 -10.21
CA LEU A 305 12.48 2.44 -10.82
C LEU A 305 11.87 3.50 -9.90
N GLN A 306 10.68 3.28 -9.35
CA GLN A 306 10.02 4.23 -8.46
C GLN A 306 10.84 4.53 -7.19
N ASN A 307 11.54 3.52 -6.65
CA ASN A 307 12.48 3.67 -5.53
C ASN A 307 13.80 4.38 -5.91
N GLY A 308 13.98 4.74 -7.18
CA GLY A 308 15.15 5.48 -7.66
C GLY A 308 16.36 4.60 -7.96
N SER A 309 16.18 3.30 -8.15
CA SER A 309 17.23 2.41 -8.63
C SER A 309 17.71 2.81 -10.02
N GLU A 310 18.99 2.58 -10.30
CA GLU A 310 19.53 2.77 -11.64
C GLU A 310 19.02 1.66 -12.57
N LEU A 311 19.02 1.91 -13.89
CA LEU A 311 18.60 0.92 -14.90
C LEU A 311 19.42 -0.39 -14.81
N ASP A 312 20.67 -0.31 -14.34
CA ASP A 312 21.53 -1.47 -14.14
C ASP A 312 20.93 -2.46 -13.12
N GLU A 313 20.22 -2.00 -12.08
CA GLU A 313 19.55 -2.90 -11.12
C GLU A 313 18.38 -3.66 -11.76
N ALA A 314 17.65 -3.03 -12.70
CA ALA A 314 16.61 -3.71 -13.47
C ALA A 314 17.22 -4.75 -14.43
N VAL A 315 18.41 -4.47 -14.98
CA VAL A 315 19.17 -5.43 -15.79
C VAL A 315 19.66 -6.61 -14.95
N ASP A 316 20.21 -6.35 -13.76
CA ASP A 316 20.66 -7.38 -12.83
C ASP A 316 19.50 -8.30 -12.44
N TYR A 317 18.33 -7.74 -12.12
CA TYR A 317 17.11 -8.50 -11.85
C TYR A 317 16.73 -9.43 -13.03
N LEU A 318 16.78 -8.92 -14.26
CA LEU A 318 16.51 -9.73 -15.45
C LEU A 318 17.58 -10.80 -15.71
N GLU A 319 18.84 -10.54 -15.34
CA GLU A 319 19.92 -11.52 -15.42
C GLU A 319 19.70 -12.67 -14.42
N GLU A 320 19.28 -12.36 -13.18
CA GLU A 320 18.93 -13.34 -12.16
C GLU A 320 17.78 -14.27 -12.61
N LEU A 321 16.77 -13.71 -13.29
CA LEU A 321 15.69 -14.48 -13.92
C LEU A 321 16.14 -15.27 -15.16
N GLY A 322 17.36 -15.02 -15.65
CA GLY A 322 17.91 -15.67 -16.83
C GLY A 322 17.41 -15.13 -18.17
N PHE A 323 16.76 -13.97 -18.18
CA PHE A 323 16.25 -13.34 -19.41
C PHE A 323 17.34 -12.64 -20.23
N MET A 324 18.51 -12.39 -19.63
CA MET A 324 19.64 -11.74 -20.31
C MET A 324 20.62 -12.69 -21.01
N LYS A 325 20.33 -14.00 -21.08
CA LYS A 325 21.30 -15.00 -21.58
C LYS A 325 21.41 -15.09 -23.09
N GLU A 326 20.33 -14.80 -23.81
CA GLU A 326 20.33 -14.75 -25.27
C GLU A 326 20.64 -13.31 -25.70
N GLU A 327 21.81 -13.09 -26.30
CA GLU A 327 22.31 -11.76 -26.69
C GLU A 327 21.29 -10.93 -27.46
N ARG A 328 20.59 -11.55 -28.43
CA ARG A 328 19.54 -10.87 -29.22
C ARG A 328 18.40 -10.32 -28.34
N LYS A 329 17.98 -11.06 -27.32
CA LYS A 329 16.87 -10.67 -26.42
C LYS A 329 17.35 -9.66 -25.39
N ALA A 330 18.56 -9.84 -24.88
CA ALA A 330 19.23 -8.88 -24.01
C ALA A 330 19.36 -7.50 -24.69
N GLU A 331 19.79 -7.44 -25.94
CA GLU A 331 19.84 -6.18 -26.69
C GLU A 331 18.45 -5.57 -26.95
N ALA A 332 17.45 -6.42 -27.20
CA ALA A 332 16.09 -5.98 -27.52
C ALA A 332 15.32 -5.42 -26.32
N VAL A 333 15.61 -5.84 -25.09
CA VAL A 333 14.91 -5.35 -23.89
C VAL A 333 15.41 -3.99 -23.42
N LEU A 334 16.69 -3.66 -23.64
CA LEU A 334 17.30 -2.38 -23.23
C LEU A 334 16.51 -1.13 -23.67
N PRO A 335 16.12 -0.94 -24.95
CA PRO A 335 15.34 0.22 -25.34
C PRO A 335 13.96 0.27 -24.67
N LEU A 336 13.36 -0.88 -24.35
CA LEU A 336 12.08 -0.95 -23.64
C LEU A 336 12.24 -0.51 -22.17
N LEU A 337 13.31 -0.92 -21.50
CA LEU A 337 13.62 -0.47 -20.13
C LEU A 337 13.88 1.03 -20.08
N ILE A 338 14.63 1.57 -21.05
CA ILE A 338 14.89 3.02 -21.14
C ILE A 338 13.58 3.78 -21.37
N ALA A 339 12.74 3.33 -22.31
CA ALA A 339 11.45 3.95 -22.56
C ALA A 339 10.55 3.91 -21.31
N PHE A 340 10.53 2.78 -20.62
CA PHE A 340 9.75 2.63 -19.40
C PHE A 340 10.23 3.61 -18.32
N ASN A 341 11.51 3.60 -17.96
CA ASN A 341 12.09 4.56 -17.01
C ASN A 341 11.77 6.01 -17.36
N ASN A 342 11.90 6.40 -18.63
CA ASN A 342 11.67 7.79 -19.05
C ASN A 342 10.22 8.26 -18.93
N THR A 343 9.26 7.32 -18.91
CA THR A 343 7.82 7.60 -18.81
C THR A 343 7.23 7.26 -17.44
N THR A 344 8.01 6.67 -16.54
CA THR A 344 7.59 6.34 -15.18
C THR A 344 7.71 7.57 -14.29
N HIS A 345 6.69 7.83 -13.47
CA HIS A 345 6.73 8.83 -12.42
C HIS A 345 7.61 8.33 -11.28
N LEU A 346 8.74 9.00 -11.03
CA LEU A 346 9.73 8.55 -10.05
C LEU A 346 9.61 9.34 -8.75
N TRP A 347 9.62 8.66 -7.61
CA TRP A 347 9.50 9.33 -6.31
C TRP A 347 10.67 10.27 -5.98
N PRO A 348 11.94 9.95 -6.31
CA PRO A 348 13.05 10.91 -6.17
C PRO A 348 12.86 12.21 -6.97
N LEU A 349 12.05 12.15 -8.03
CA LEU A 349 11.69 13.28 -8.87
C LEU A 349 10.34 13.90 -8.47
N LYS A 350 9.86 13.63 -7.24
CA LYS A 350 8.58 14.17 -6.72
C LYS A 350 7.39 13.88 -7.65
N GLY A 351 7.40 12.69 -8.26
CA GLY A 351 6.37 12.22 -9.16
C GLY A 351 6.45 12.80 -10.57
N HIS A 352 7.52 13.49 -10.97
CA HIS A 352 7.76 13.79 -12.38
C HIS A 352 8.36 12.58 -13.09
N THR A 353 8.13 12.48 -14.40
CA THR A 353 8.87 11.56 -15.26
C THR A 353 10.20 12.17 -15.70
N PRO A 354 11.24 11.36 -15.99
CA PRO A 354 12.47 11.88 -16.56
C PRO A 354 12.27 12.64 -17.88
N ALA A 355 11.35 12.17 -18.75
CA ALA A 355 11.07 12.81 -20.03
C ALA A 355 10.50 14.23 -19.87
N GLU A 356 9.55 14.43 -18.95
CA GLU A 356 8.97 15.75 -18.66
C GLU A 356 10.02 16.75 -18.21
N LEU A 357 10.91 16.36 -17.29
CA LEU A 357 11.97 17.23 -16.79
C LEU A 357 13.02 17.55 -17.86
N MET A 358 13.32 16.61 -18.76
CA MET A 358 14.20 16.85 -19.90
C MET A 358 13.62 17.87 -20.88
N GLU A 359 12.31 17.78 -21.17
CA GLU A 359 11.61 18.71 -22.04
C GLU A 359 11.57 20.14 -21.43
N GLN A 360 11.24 20.24 -20.14
CA GLN A 360 11.19 21.52 -19.42
C GLN A 360 12.57 22.20 -19.32
N SER A 361 13.65 21.42 -19.31
CA SER A 361 15.03 21.93 -19.27
C SER A 361 15.53 22.46 -20.63
N GLY A 362 14.72 22.39 -21.69
CA GLY A 362 15.04 22.94 -23.02
C GLY A 362 16.15 22.18 -23.77
N GLY A 363 16.45 20.95 -23.36
CA GLY A 363 17.56 20.16 -23.86
C GLY A 363 17.11 18.87 -24.53
N GLY A 364 16.61 18.96 -25.76
CA GLY A 364 16.46 17.81 -26.65
C GLY A 364 17.83 17.20 -26.99
N ARG A 365 18.33 16.31 -26.14
CA ARG A 365 19.33 15.29 -26.50
C ARG A 365 18.98 14.02 -25.74
N VAL A 366 18.48 13.03 -26.47
CA VAL A 366 18.67 11.63 -26.10
C VAL A 366 20.16 11.47 -25.87
N ILE A 367 20.60 11.15 -24.64
CA ILE A 367 21.99 10.80 -24.40
C ILE A 367 22.08 9.28 -24.56
N PRO A 368 22.72 8.76 -25.62
CA PRO A 368 23.01 7.34 -25.71
C PRO A 368 23.95 6.95 -24.57
N PHE A 369 23.75 5.75 -24.02
CA PHE A 369 24.48 5.23 -22.86
C PHE A 369 26.02 5.28 -23.04
N ASP A 370 26.50 5.16 -24.28
CA ASP A 370 27.93 5.24 -24.62
C ASP A 370 28.57 6.64 -24.48
N GLU A 371 27.78 7.73 -24.49
CA GLU A 371 28.31 9.10 -24.41
C GLU A 371 28.43 9.64 -22.98
N VAL A 372 27.70 9.10 -22.01
CA VAL A 372 27.79 9.50 -20.58
C VAL A 372 29.18 9.18 -20.02
N ARG A 373 29.78 8.05 -20.44
CA ARG A 373 31.16 7.68 -20.05
C ARG A 373 32.25 8.53 -20.74
N LYS A 374 31.93 9.27 -21.81
CA LYS A 374 32.93 9.93 -22.68
C LYS A 374 32.85 11.45 -22.75
N LEU A 375 31.91 12.10 -22.06
CA LEU A 375 31.93 13.55 -21.92
C LEU A 375 33.20 13.96 -21.17
N LYS A 376 34.20 14.48 -21.91
CA LYS A 376 35.36 15.16 -21.34
C LYS A 376 34.87 16.40 -20.60
N VAL A 377 34.48 16.23 -19.35
CA VAL A 377 34.14 17.33 -18.44
C VAL A 377 35.39 18.19 -18.29
N GLY A 378 35.31 19.47 -18.67
CA GLY A 378 36.41 20.39 -18.53
C GLY A 378 36.77 20.54 -17.04
N ARG A 379 38.07 20.63 -16.72
CA ARG A 379 38.57 20.77 -15.33
C ARG A 379 37.82 21.83 -14.51
N ASN A 380 37.31 22.89 -15.14
CA ASN A 380 36.64 24.01 -14.48
C ASN A 380 35.10 23.96 -14.54
N ASP A 381 34.51 22.99 -15.23
CA ASP A 381 33.06 22.87 -15.39
C ASP A 381 32.41 22.33 -14.11
N PRO A 382 31.10 22.55 -13.92
CA PRO A 382 30.35 21.93 -12.83
C PRO A 382 30.50 20.40 -12.85
N CYS A 383 30.78 19.82 -11.69
CA CYS A 383 31.03 18.38 -11.59
C CYS A 383 29.74 17.59 -11.83
N PRO A 384 29.75 16.56 -12.70
CA PRO A 384 28.53 15.81 -13.08
C PRO A 384 27.92 15.00 -11.93
N CYS A 385 28.64 14.80 -10.83
CA CYS A 385 28.11 14.16 -9.60
C CYS A 385 27.16 15.05 -8.79
N GLY A 386 26.82 16.24 -9.28
CA GLY A 386 25.86 17.13 -8.61
C GLY A 386 26.38 17.85 -7.36
N SER A 387 27.68 17.77 -7.05
CA SER A 387 28.26 18.38 -5.83
C SER A 387 28.28 19.92 -5.80
N GLY A 388 27.91 20.59 -6.89
CA GLY A 388 28.01 22.05 -7.05
C GLY A 388 29.45 22.60 -7.15
N LYS A 389 30.47 21.74 -7.06
CA LYS A 389 31.89 22.12 -7.17
C LYS A 389 32.37 21.98 -8.61
N LYS A 390 33.45 22.70 -8.97
CA LYS A 390 34.17 22.49 -10.23
C LYS A 390 34.76 21.07 -10.28
N TYR A 391 34.73 20.42 -11.44
CA TYR A 391 35.16 19.03 -11.62
C TYR A 391 36.56 18.73 -11.06
N LYS A 392 37.53 19.63 -11.25
CA LYS A 392 38.90 19.52 -10.68
C LYS A 392 38.98 19.44 -9.15
N ASN A 393 37.95 19.91 -8.46
CA ASN A 393 37.87 19.97 -7.00
C ASN A 393 36.93 18.89 -6.43
N CYS A 394 36.40 18.00 -7.28
CA CYS A 394 35.47 16.95 -6.87
C CYS A 394 35.88 15.60 -7.47
N CYS A 395 35.23 15.12 -8.55
CA CYS A 395 35.44 13.77 -9.05
C CYS A 395 36.75 13.56 -9.84
N LEU A 396 37.38 14.63 -10.37
CA LEU A 396 38.59 14.46 -11.21
C LEU A 396 39.70 13.64 -10.54
N ARG A 397 39.93 13.80 -9.23
CA ARG A 397 40.96 13.04 -8.52
C ARG A 397 40.59 11.57 -8.28
N LYS A 398 39.29 11.25 -8.28
CA LYS A 398 38.76 9.90 -8.16
C LYS A 398 38.78 9.19 -9.52
N ASP A 399 38.61 9.94 -10.60
CA ASP A 399 38.59 9.43 -11.97
C ASP A 399 40.01 9.27 -12.58
N GLU A 400 41.04 9.88 -11.96
CA GLU A 400 42.47 9.75 -12.33
C GLU A 400 43.23 8.67 -11.50
N GLN A 401 42.55 7.95 -10.60
CA GLN A 401 43.06 6.76 -9.89
C GLN A 401 42.46 5.50 -10.50
#